data_AF-A0A5W9FCM9-F1
#
_entry.id   AF-A0A5W9FCM9-F1
#
_cell.length_a   1.000
_cell.length_b   1.000
_cell.length_c   1.000
_cell.angle_alpha   90.00
_cell.angle_beta   90.00
_cell.angle_gamma   90.00
#
_symmetry.space_group_name_H-M   'P 1'
#
loop_
_entity.id
_entity.type
_entity.pdbx_description
1 polymer ?
#
loop_
_entity_poly.entity_id
_entity_poly.type
_entity_poly.pdbx_seq_one_letter_code
_entity_poly.pdbx_strand_id
1 'polypeptide(L)'
;MSIRIIPQDELGSSEKRTADMIPPLLFPRLKNVYNRRAERLRELAENNPLGDYLRFAALIAHAQEVVLYDHPLEMDLTARIKEANDQGKPPLDIHVLPRDKHWQKLLHSLIAELKPEMSGPALAVIENLEKASEQELEQMASALFASDFASVSSDKAPFIWAALSLYWAQMASLIPGKARAEYGEARQYCPVCGSMPVSSMVQIGTTQGLRYLHCNLCETEWHVVRVKCSNCEQSRDLHYWSLENEQAAVKAESCGDCGTYLKILYQEKDPKVEAVADDLASLVLDARMEQEGFARSSINPFLFPGEGE
;
A
#
# COMPACT_ATOMS: atom_id res chain seq x y z
N MET A 1 2.90 15.33 13.59
CA MET A 1 4.30 15.24 13.15
C MET A 1 4.25 14.79 11.71
N SER A 2 4.74 15.60 10.78
CA SER A 2 4.98 15.21 9.39
C SER A 2 6.31 14.45 9.28
N ILE A 3 6.56 13.85 8.13
CA ILE A 3 7.83 13.17 7.85
C ILE A 3 8.37 13.72 6.54
N ARG A 4 9.61 14.21 6.57
CA ARG A 4 10.29 14.78 5.41
C ARG A 4 11.50 13.93 5.03
N ILE A 5 11.78 13.80 3.74
CA ILE A 5 12.94 13.05 3.27
C ILE A 5 14.10 14.01 3.08
N ILE A 6 15.19 13.81 3.80
CA ILE A 6 16.39 14.63 3.69
C ILE A 6 17.32 14.03 2.63
N PRO A 7 17.74 14.79 1.60
CA PRO A 7 18.69 14.35 0.59
C PRO A 7 20.01 13.88 1.20
N GLN A 8 20.66 12.91 0.57
CA GLN A 8 21.87 12.30 1.11
C GLN A 8 23.06 13.28 1.25
N ASP A 9 23.16 14.28 0.39
CA ASP A 9 24.18 15.34 0.40
C ASP A 9 23.99 16.37 1.52
N GLU A 10 22.79 16.46 2.09
CA GLU A 10 22.46 17.35 3.22
C GLU A 10 22.59 16.65 4.59
N LEU A 11 22.86 15.34 4.61
CA LEU A 11 23.13 14.59 5.83
C LEU A 11 24.51 14.99 6.39
N GLY A 12 24.54 15.98 7.29
CA GLY A 12 25.76 16.39 7.98
C GLY A 12 26.45 15.23 8.72
N SER A 13 27.77 15.33 8.93
CA SER A 13 28.64 14.34 9.61
C SER A 13 28.35 14.11 11.11
N SER A 14 27.20 14.59 11.60
CA SER A 14 26.83 14.71 13.02
C SER A 14 25.51 14.01 13.37
N GLU A 15 25.16 12.93 12.70
CA GLU A 15 24.10 12.06 13.23
C GLU A 15 24.74 11.07 14.21
N LYS A 16 24.68 11.42 15.51
CA LYS A 16 24.88 10.44 16.59
C LYS A 16 23.98 9.25 16.30
N ARG A 17 24.56 8.12 15.90
CA ARG A 17 23.92 6.80 15.89
C ARG A 17 23.54 6.49 17.34
N THR A 18 22.38 6.96 17.78
CA THR A 18 21.76 6.51 19.01
C THR A 18 20.86 5.36 18.61
N ALA A 19 21.09 4.19 19.20
CA ALA A 19 20.27 3.00 19.02
C ALA A 19 18.82 3.19 19.50
N ASP A 20 18.49 4.37 20.04
CA ASP A 20 17.21 4.71 20.68
C ASP A 20 16.27 5.57 19.81
N MET A 21 16.62 5.91 18.56
CA MET A 21 15.73 6.72 17.71
C MET A 21 14.76 5.83 16.91
N ILE A 22 13.46 5.98 17.20
CA ILE A 22 12.37 5.37 16.43
C ILE A 22 12.50 5.84 14.96
N PRO A 23 12.71 4.93 13.99
CA PRO A 23 12.74 5.30 12.58
C PRO A 23 11.37 5.85 12.17
N PRO A 24 11.26 7.11 11.72
CA PRO A 24 9.97 7.68 11.38
C PRO A 24 9.36 7.03 10.12
N LEU A 25 10.22 6.46 9.26
CA LEU A 25 9.85 5.88 7.98
C LEU A 25 10.79 4.72 7.66
N LEU A 26 10.23 3.68 7.04
CA LEU A 26 10.97 2.56 6.48
C LEU A 26 10.70 2.56 4.98
N PHE A 27 11.76 2.77 4.19
CA PHE A 27 11.69 2.65 2.74
C PHE A 27 11.46 1.20 2.34
N PRO A 28 10.75 0.96 1.23
CA PRO A 28 10.40 -0.38 0.81
C PRO A 28 11.67 -1.18 0.44
N ARG A 29 11.73 -2.42 0.91
CA ARG A 29 12.76 -3.39 0.51
C ARG A 29 12.12 -4.43 -0.38
N LEU A 30 12.12 -4.19 -1.68
CA LEU A 30 11.29 -4.95 -2.62
C LEU A 30 11.64 -6.43 -2.76
N LYS A 31 12.86 -6.82 -2.37
CA LYS A 31 13.30 -8.22 -2.42
C LYS A 31 12.31 -9.14 -1.69
N ASN A 32 11.68 -10.04 -2.44
CA ASN A 32 10.69 -11.03 -1.98
C ASN A 32 9.39 -10.44 -1.41
N VAL A 33 9.10 -9.15 -1.55
CA VAL A 33 7.85 -8.57 -1.00
C VAL A 33 6.64 -9.20 -1.68
N TYR A 34 6.66 -9.24 -3.01
CA TYR A 34 5.54 -9.75 -3.79
C TYR A 34 5.48 -11.28 -3.74
N ASN A 35 6.62 -11.98 -3.71
CA ASN A 35 6.62 -13.43 -3.47
C ASN A 35 6.01 -13.78 -2.10
N ARG A 36 6.42 -13.10 -1.02
CA ARG A 36 5.83 -13.31 0.32
C ARG A 36 4.33 -13.05 0.34
N ARG A 37 3.88 -11.99 -0.32
CA ARG A 37 2.45 -11.68 -0.48
C ARG A 37 1.71 -12.80 -1.21
N ALA A 38 2.24 -13.29 -2.31
CA ALA A 38 1.65 -14.39 -3.06
C ALA A 38 1.59 -15.70 -2.24
N GLU A 39 2.66 -16.06 -1.54
CA GLU A 39 2.69 -17.22 -0.64
C GLU A 39 1.65 -17.08 0.48
N ARG A 40 1.57 -15.90 1.11
CA ARG A 40 0.61 -15.63 2.19
C ARG A 40 -0.83 -15.66 1.70
N LEU A 41 -1.12 -15.07 0.54
CA LEU A 41 -2.44 -15.14 -0.08
C LEU A 41 -2.88 -16.58 -0.36
N ARG A 42 -1.97 -17.45 -0.83
CA ARG A 42 -2.26 -18.88 -1.06
C ARG A 42 -2.52 -19.63 0.25
N GLU A 43 -1.70 -19.39 1.28
CA GLU A 43 -1.87 -19.96 2.63
C GLU A 43 -3.25 -19.59 3.21
N LEU A 44 -3.60 -18.30 3.14
CA LEU A 44 -4.90 -17.80 3.62
C LEU A 44 -6.08 -18.34 2.79
N ALA A 45 -5.87 -18.69 1.52
CA ALA A 45 -6.92 -19.17 0.63
C ALA A 45 -7.42 -20.60 0.92
N GLU A 46 -6.67 -21.42 1.67
CA GLU A 46 -7.02 -22.83 1.89
C GLU A 46 -8.32 -23.01 2.69
N ASN A 47 -8.58 -22.13 3.66
CA ASN A 47 -9.71 -22.23 4.58
C ASN A 47 -10.56 -20.95 4.63
N ASN A 48 -10.55 -20.17 3.54
CA ASN A 48 -11.28 -18.90 3.47
C ASN A 48 -12.43 -18.97 2.47
N PRO A 49 -13.64 -18.48 2.79
CA PRO A 49 -14.76 -18.41 1.85
C PRO A 49 -14.45 -17.67 0.55
N LEU A 50 -13.48 -16.77 0.56
CA LEU A 50 -13.00 -16.01 -0.59
C LEU A 50 -11.75 -16.63 -1.23
N GLY A 51 -11.50 -17.92 -1.00
CA GLY A 51 -10.26 -18.60 -1.40
C GLY A 51 -9.93 -18.47 -2.89
N ASP A 52 -10.92 -18.56 -3.78
CA ASP A 52 -10.68 -18.39 -5.23
C ASP A 52 -10.18 -16.98 -5.56
N TYR A 53 -10.75 -15.96 -4.91
CA TYR A 53 -10.31 -14.58 -5.09
C TYR A 53 -8.93 -14.31 -4.49
N LEU A 54 -8.63 -14.89 -3.33
CA LEU A 54 -7.28 -14.82 -2.74
C LEU A 54 -6.23 -15.51 -3.62
N ARG A 55 -6.56 -16.64 -4.24
CA ARG A 55 -5.70 -17.31 -5.25
C ARG A 55 -5.51 -16.43 -6.49
N PHE A 56 -6.56 -15.77 -6.96
CA PHE A 56 -6.46 -14.80 -8.06
C PHE A 56 -5.54 -13.62 -7.70
N ALA A 57 -5.69 -13.01 -6.52
CA ALA A 57 -4.79 -11.97 -6.04
C ALA A 57 -3.35 -12.47 -5.90
N ALA A 58 -3.15 -13.73 -5.50
CA ALA A 58 -1.83 -14.35 -5.43
C ALA A 58 -1.16 -14.49 -6.80
N LEU A 59 -1.93 -14.72 -7.88
CA LEU A 59 -1.41 -14.71 -9.25
C LEU A 59 -0.89 -13.32 -9.62
N ILE A 60 -1.65 -12.27 -9.34
CA ILE A 60 -1.22 -10.88 -9.60
C ILE A 60 0.05 -10.56 -8.81
N ALA A 61 0.09 -10.85 -7.52
CA ALA A 61 1.27 -10.63 -6.69
C ALA A 61 2.49 -11.42 -7.20
N HIS A 62 2.30 -12.67 -7.64
CA HIS A 62 3.40 -13.44 -8.22
C HIS A 62 3.92 -12.82 -9.52
N ALA A 63 3.01 -12.39 -10.41
CA ALA A 63 3.39 -11.69 -11.63
C ALA A 63 4.14 -10.37 -11.34
N GLN A 64 3.79 -9.64 -10.27
CA GLN A 64 4.55 -8.46 -9.84
C GLN A 64 6.00 -8.81 -9.45
N GLU A 65 6.24 -9.95 -8.80
CA GLU A 65 7.61 -10.40 -8.49
C GLU A 65 8.42 -10.67 -9.76
N VAL A 66 7.83 -11.38 -10.73
CA VAL A 66 8.48 -11.70 -12.01
C VAL A 66 8.79 -10.42 -12.79
N VAL A 67 7.80 -9.54 -12.94
CA VAL A 67 7.96 -8.28 -13.69
C VAL A 67 8.93 -7.33 -12.99
N LEU A 68 8.98 -7.29 -11.66
CA LEU A 68 9.99 -6.52 -10.92
C LEU A 68 11.40 -6.98 -11.28
N TYR A 69 11.62 -8.29 -11.39
CA TYR A 69 12.91 -8.86 -11.72
C TYR A 69 13.33 -8.55 -13.17
N ASP A 70 12.40 -8.68 -14.12
CA ASP A 70 12.69 -8.49 -15.55
C ASP A 70 12.78 -7.03 -15.99
N HIS A 71 12.10 -6.13 -15.26
CA HIS A 71 11.99 -4.71 -15.61
C HIS A 71 12.34 -3.79 -14.44
N PRO A 72 13.57 -3.86 -13.90
CA PRO A 72 14.01 -2.94 -12.87
C PRO A 72 14.02 -1.50 -13.39
N LEU A 73 13.60 -0.58 -12.56
CA LEU A 73 13.66 0.85 -12.82
C LEU A 73 15.06 1.38 -12.48
N GLU A 74 15.63 2.14 -13.41
CA GLU A 74 16.83 2.94 -13.18
C GLU A 74 16.47 4.42 -13.33
N MET A 75 16.58 5.18 -12.23
CA MET A 75 16.22 6.60 -12.20
C MET A 75 16.97 7.32 -11.09
N ASP A 76 17.44 8.54 -11.34
CA ASP A 76 17.95 9.45 -10.31
C ASP A 76 16.83 10.36 -9.80
N LEU A 77 16.46 10.20 -8.53
CA LEU A 77 15.41 10.98 -7.87
C LEU A 77 15.94 12.16 -7.07
N THR A 78 17.25 12.42 -7.07
CA THR A 78 17.89 13.45 -6.22
C THR A 78 17.29 14.84 -6.47
N ALA A 79 17.19 15.26 -7.74
CA ALA A 79 16.62 16.55 -8.10
C ALA A 79 15.14 16.66 -7.70
N ARG A 80 14.38 15.57 -7.86
CA ARG A 80 12.96 15.49 -7.53
C ARG A 80 12.71 15.62 -6.03
N ILE A 81 13.54 14.96 -5.19
CA ILE A 81 13.43 15.06 -3.73
C ILE A 81 13.69 16.48 -3.28
N LYS A 82 14.73 17.13 -3.82
CA LYS A 82 15.04 18.53 -3.51
C LYS A 82 13.87 19.46 -3.85
N GLU A 83 13.34 19.34 -5.06
CA GLU A 83 12.18 20.13 -5.49
C GLU A 83 10.95 19.89 -4.60
N ALA A 84 10.62 18.64 -4.31
CA ALA A 84 9.48 18.29 -3.46
C ALA A 84 9.63 18.84 -2.04
N ASN A 85 10.86 18.80 -1.51
CA ASN A 85 11.21 19.40 -0.24
C ASN A 85 10.99 20.91 -0.24
N ASP A 86 11.44 21.63 -1.27
CA ASP A 86 11.26 23.08 -1.37
C ASP A 86 9.77 23.47 -1.41
N GLN A 87 8.92 22.59 -1.96
CA GLN A 87 7.47 22.77 -2.04
C GLN A 87 6.70 22.21 -0.82
N GLY A 88 7.36 21.52 0.10
CA GLY A 88 6.72 20.85 1.23
C GLY A 88 5.76 19.73 0.84
N LYS A 89 6.01 19.06 -0.30
CA LYS A 89 5.17 17.97 -0.83
C LYS A 89 5.88 16.61 -0.77
N PRO A 90 5.14 15.49 -0.81
CA PRO A 90 5.75 14.17 -1.00
C PRO A 90 6.54 14.10 -2.32
N PRO A 91 7.73 13.47 -2.34
CA PRO A 91 8.55 13.38 -3.55
C PRO A 91 7.90 12.59 -4.68
N LEU A 92 7.05 11.61 -4.37
CA LEU A 92 6.32 10.79 -5.33
C LEU A 92 4.80 11.05 -5.28
N ASP A 93 4.40 12.26 -4.90
CA ASP A 93 3.00 12.68 -4.78
C ASP A 93 2.17 12.30 -6.02
N ILE A 94 1.16 11.45 -5.81
CA ILE A 94 0.28 10.89 -6.84
C ILE A 94 -0.52 11.95 -7.62
N HIS A 95 -0.66 13.16 -7.09
CA HIS A 95 -1.45 14.22 -7.73
C HIS A 95 -0.61 15.12 -8.63
N VAL A 96 0.72 15.12 -8.49
CA VAL A 96 1.59 16.05 -9.23
C VAL A 96 2.74 15.38 -9.98
N LEU A 97 3.14 14.17 -9.60
CA LEU A 97 4.21 13.47 -10.28
C LEU A 97 3.71 12.95 -11.65
N PRO A 98 4.26 13.43 -12.79
CA PRO A 98 3.93 12.85 -14.08
C PRO A 98 4.43 11.41 -14.17
N ARG A 99 3.64 10.56 -14.81
CA ARG A 99 3.97 9.17 -15.07
C ARG A 99 4.78 9.03 -16.35
N ASP A 100 5.89 8.29 -16.29
CA ASP A 100 6.64 7.87 -17.47
C ASP A 100 6.04 6.60 -18.09
N LYS A 101 6.26 6.36 -19.40
CA LYS A 101 5.83 5.14 -20.12
C LYS A 101 6.25 3.83 -19.46
N HIS A 102 7.23 3.84 -18.56
CA HIS A 102 7.64 2.68 -17.79
C HIS A 102 6.46 1.97 -17.08
N TRP A 103 5.47 2.70 -16.52
CA TRP A 103 4.33 2.05 -15.87
C TRP A 103 3.47 1.23 -16.85
N GLN A 104 3.30 1.72 -18.09
CA GLN A 104 2.57 1.01 -19.14
C GLN A 104 3.35 -0.23 -19.60
N LYS A 105 4.68 -0.15 -19.68
CA LYS A 105 5.55 -1.31 -19.92
C LYS A 105 5.34 -2.39 -18.84
N LEU A 106 5.30 -1.99 -17.56
CA LEU A 106 5.02 -2.91 -16.46
C LEU A 106 3.63 -3.54 -16.60
N LEU A 107 2.60 -2.76 -16.94
CA LEU A 107 1.25 -3.28 -17.16
C LEU A 107 1.20 -4.32 -18.27
N HIS A 108 1.80 -4.04 -19.43
CA HIS A 108 1.84 -5.00 -20.54
C HIS A 108 2.60 -6.28 -20.18
N SER A 109 3.66 -6.17 -19.38
CA SER A 109 4.43 -7.32 -18.91
C SER A 109 3.63 -8.14 -17.90
N LEU A 110 2.93 -7.50 -16.96
CA LEU A 110 2.00 -8.16 -16.04
C LEU A 110 0.90 -8.90 -16.79
N ILE A 111 0.33 -8.27 -17.83
CA ILE A 111 -0.67 -8.90 -18.69
C ILE A 111 -0.10 -10.15 -19.37
N ALA A 112 1.10 -10.09 -19.93
CA ALA A 112 1.74 -11.21 -20.59
C ALA A 112 1.99 -12.40 -19.63
N GLU A 113 2.42 -12.13 -18.40
CA GLU A 113 2.64 -13.14 -17.36
C GLU A 113 1.32 -13.75 -16.85
N LEU A 114 0.26 -12.95 -16.72
CA LEU A 114 -1.02 -13.41 -16.18
C LEU A 114 -1.87 -14.16 -17.20
N LYS A 115 -1.80 -13.78 -18.49
CA LYS A 115 -2.68 -14.31 -19.54
C LYS A 115 -2.72 -15.84 -19.65
N PRO A 116 -1.61 -16.60 -19.53
CA PRO A 116 -1.62 -18.06 -19.58
C PRO A 116 -2.40 -18.72 -18.43
N GLU A 117 -2.45 -18.08 -17.27
CA GLU A 117 -3.09 -18.59 -16.05
C GLU A 117 -4.58 -18.20 -15.95
N MET A 118 -5.07 -17.36 -16.88
CA MET A 118 -6.38 -16.72 -16.78
C MET A 118 -7.41 -17.40 -17.68
N SER A 119 -8.66 -17.43 -17.19
CA SER A 119 -9.80 -17.98 -17.93
C SER A 119 -11.07 -17.17 -17.67
N GLY A 120 -12.10 -17.39 -18.50
CA GLY A 120 -13.41 -16.79 -18.31
C GLY A 120 -13.39 -15.25 -18.32
N PRO A 121 -14.15 -14.59 -17.42
CA PRO A 121 -14.22 -13.12 -17.38
C PRO A 121 -12.87 -12.43 -17.17
N ALA A 122 -12.00 -13.00 -16.32
CA ALA A 122 -10.69 -12.41 -16.04
C ALA A 122 -9.80 -12.34 -17.29
N LEU A 123 -9.82 -13.39 -18.13
CA LEU A 123 -9.10 -13.39 -19.41
C LEU A 123 -9.63 -12.31 -20.35
N ALA A 124 -10.96 -12.17 -20.46
CA ALA A 124 -11.57 -11.14 -21.31
C ALA A 124 -11.18 -9.72 -20.85
N VAL A 125 -11.08 -9.47 -19.54
CA VAL A 125 -10.63 -8.18 -19.00
C VAL A 125 -9.18 -7.89 -19.37
N ILE A 126 -8.29 -8.87 -19.21
CA ILE A 126 -6.87 -8.73 -19.56
C ILE A 126 -6.70 -8.49 -21.06
N GLU A 127 -7.41 -9.21 -21.92
CA GLU A 127 -7.38 -9.00 -23.37
C GLU A 127 -7.91 -7.62 -23.80
N ASN A 128 -8.88 -7.07 -23.06
CA ASN A 128 -9.37 -5.72 -23.29
C ASN A 128 -8.33 -4.67 -22.86
N LEU A 129 -7.68 -4.86 -21.71
CA LEU A 129 -6.59 -3.98 -21.26
C LEU A 129 -5.38 -4.02 -22.20
N GLU A 130 -5.06 -5.19 -22.76
CA GLU A 130 -3.96 -5.36 -23.73
C GLU A 130 -4.19 -4.53 -25.01
N LYS A 131 -5.45 -4.34 -25.41
CA LYS A 131 -5.85 -3.60 -26.62
C LYS A 131 -6.10 -2.12 -26.36
N ALA A 132 -6.16 -1.68 -25.10
CA ALA A 132 -6.37 -0.28 -24.75
C ALA A 132 -5.19 0.59 -25.22
N SER A 133 -5.49 1.78 -25.70
CA SER A 133 -4.48 2.76 -26.12
C SER A 133 -3.72 3.34 -24.92
N GLU A 134 -2.51 3.86 -25.15
CA GLU A 134 -1.73 4.54 -24.11
C GLU A 134 -2.54 5.66 -23.42
N GLN A 135 -3.42 6.34 -24.16
CA GLN A 135 -4.26 7.42 -23.62
C GLN A 135 -5.39 6.90 -22.72
N GLU A 136 -6.07 5.82 -23.10
CA GLU A 136 -7.12 5.21 -22.28
C GLU A 136 -6.53 4.65 -20.98
N LEU A 137 -5.37 4.01 -21.06
CA LEU A 137 -4.63 3.53 -19.90
C LEU A 137 -4.27 4.68 -18.95
N GLU A 138 -3.76 5.80 -19.48
CA GLU A 138 -3.41 6.98 -18.69
C GLU A 138 -4.63 7.66 -18.04
N GLN A 139 -5.78 7.66 -18.72
CA GLN A 139 -7.04 8.15 -18.15
C GLN A 139 -7.49 7.29 -16.97
N MET A 140 -7.46 5.95 -17.10
CA MET A 140 -7.80 5.06 -16.00
C MET A 140 -6.83 5.19 -14.82
N ALA A 141 -5.51 5.29 -15.09
CA ALA A 141 -4.51 5.52 -14.04
C ALA A 141 -4.75 6.85 -13.29
N SER A 142 -5.10 7.92 -14.02
CA SER A 142 -5.42 9.22 -13.44
C SER A 142 -6.66 9.16 -12.55
N ALA A 143 -7.71 8.49 -13.01
CA ALA A 143 -8.95 8.32 -12.25
C ALA A 143 -8.72 7.52 -10.95
N LEU A 144 -7.92 6.44 -11.00
CA LEU A 144 -7.57 5.68 -9.78
C LEU A 144 -6.84 6.54 -8.74
N PHE A 145 -5.88 7.37 -9.15
CA PHE A 145 -5.17 8.27 -8.22
C PHE A 145 -6.04 9.42 -7.73
N ALA A 146 -7.02 9.84 -8.50
CA ALA A 146 -8.04 10.81 -8.07
C ALA A 146 -9.11 10.19 -7.16
N SER A 147 -9.04 8.88 -6.88
CA SER A 147 -10.09 8.11 -6.19
C SER A 147 -11.46 8.15 -6.90
N ASP A 148 -11.46 8.41 -8.21
CA ASP A 148 -12.66 8.35 -9.06
C ASP A 148 -12.87 6.93 -9.57
N PHE A 149 -13.26 6.04 -8.66
CA PHE A 149 -13.45 4.62 -8.96
C PHE A 149 -14.66 4.35 -9.87
N ALA A 150 -15.60 5.29 -9.98
CA ALA A 150 -16.71 5.16 -10.93
C ALA A 150 -16.22 5.22 -12.39
N SER A 151 -15.16 5.99 -12.65
CA SER A 151 -14.57 6.11 -13.99
C SER A 151 -13.70 4.92 -14.41
N VAL A 152 -13.45 3.96 -13.51
CA VAL A 152 -12.63 2.77 -13.79
C VAL A 152 -13.36 1.53 -13.30
N SER A 153 -13.78 0.69 -14.24
CA SER A 153 -14.42 -0.58 -13.93
C SER A 153 -13.61 -1.39 -12.91
N SER A 154 -14.27 -1.88 -11.86
CA SER A 154 -13.64 -2.55 -10.72
C SER A 154 -12.92 -3.85 -11.10
N ASP A 155 -13.26 -4.42 -12.26
CA ASP A 155 -12.58 -5.57 -12.85
C ASP A 155 -11.18 -5.25 -13.40
N LYS A 156 -10.96 -4.02 -13.90
CA LYS A 156 -9.69 -3.54 -14.47
C LYS A 156 -8.77 -2.95 -13.42
N ALA A 157 -9.34 -2.32 -12.40
CA ALA A 157 -8.60 -1.58 -11.38
C ALA A 157 -7.46 -2.37 -10.72
N PRO A 158 -7.60 -3.65 -10.33
CA PRO A 158 -6.52 -4.42 -9.73
C PRO A 158 -5.29 -4.58 -10.63
N PHE A 159 -5.50 -4.77 -11.94
CA PHE A 159 -4.40 -4.94 -12.89
C PHE A 159 -3.64 -3.62 -13.13
N ILE A 160 -4.38 -2.53 -13.30
CA ILE A 160 -3.80 -1.20 -13.49
C ILE A 160 -3.07 -0.77 -12.21
N TRP A 161 -3.68 -0.96 -11.05
CA TRP A 161 -3.06 -0.63 -9.77
C TRP A 161 -1.83 -1.48 -9.51
N ALA A 162 -1.81 -2.76 -9.87
CA ALA A 162 -0.62 -3.60 -9.72
C ALA A 162 0.60 -3.07 -10.50
N ALA A 163 0.39 -2.50 -11.69
CA ALA A 163 1.44 -1.86 -12.47
C ALA A 163 1.90 -0.53 -11.84
N LEU A 164 0.94 0.30 -11.40
CA LEU A 164 1.21 1.59 -10.76
C LEU A 164 1.94 1.40 -9.42
N SER A 165 1.48 0.48 -8.58
CA SER A 165 2.11 0.18 -7.29
C SER A 165 3.52 -0.35 -7.48
N LEU A 166 3.74 -1.22 -8.46
CA LEU A 166 5.06 -1.73 -8.78
C LEU A 166 6.01 -0.60 -9.22
N TYR A 167 5.54 0.32 -10.07
CA TYR A 167 6.32 1.48 -10.49
C TYR A 167 6.66 2.40 -9.31
N TRP A 168 5.68 2.72 -8.46
CA TRP A 168 5.86 3.59 -7.30
C TRP A 168 6.75 2.97 -6.23
N ALA A 169 6.63 1.66 -5.99
CA ALA A 169 7.46 0.94 -5.05
C ALA A 169 8.93 0.91 -5.51
N GLN A 170 9.17 0.74 -6.82
CA GLN A 170 10.51 0.87 -7.41
C GLN A 170 11.09 2.26 -7.20
N MET A 171 10.35 3.32 -7.55
CA MET A 171 10.79 4.70 -7.30
C MET A 171 11.08 4.94 -5.81
N ALA A 172 10.20 4.51 -4.91
CA ALA A 172 10.39 4.68 -3.47
C ALA A 172 11.63 3.95 -2.93
N SER A 173 11.99 2.80 -3.51
CA SER A 173 13.20 2.05 -3.15
C SER A 173 14.49 2.72 -3.63
N LEU A 174 14.41 3.59 -4.63
CA LEU A 174 15.54 4.32 -5.21
C LEU A 174 15.84 5.65 -4.51
N ILE A 175 14.98 6.13 -3.61
CA ILE A 175 15.13 7.44 -2.96
C ILE A 175 16.46 7.50 -2.18
N PRO A 176 17.45 8.34 -2.59
CA PRO A 176 18.68 8.54 -1.85
C PRO A 176 18.44 9.49 -0.67
N GLY A 177 18.25 8.95 0.53
CA GLY A 177 18.08 9.80 1.70
C GLY A 177 17.65 9.09 2.97
N LYS A 178 17.47 9.90 4.02
CA LYS A 178 16.87 9.45 5.28
C LYS A 178 15.64 10.29 5.58
N ALA A 179 14.63 9.65 6.16
CA ALA A 179 13.48 10.35 6.65
C ALA A 179 13.74 10.98 8.01
N ARG A 180 13.23 12.19 8.21
CA ARG A 180 13.24 12.93 9.46
C ARG A 180 11.81 13.26 9.87
N ALA A 181 11.47 13.01 11.13
CA ALA A 181 10.22 13.48 11.69
C ALA A 181 10.28 14.99 11.92
N GLU A 182 9.25 15.69 11.48
CA GLU A 182 9.05 17.13 11.67
C GLU A 182 7.68 17.40 12.31
N TYR A 183 7.43 18.63 12.76
CA TYR A 183 6.09 19.03 13.17
C TYR A 183 5.23 19.26 11.93
N GLY A 184 4.01 18.73 11.94
CA GLY A 184 3.10 18.80 10.80
C GLY A 184 1.88 17.92 11.00
N GLU A 185 0.96 17.97 10.05
CA GLU A 185 -0.32 17.26 10.04
C GLU A 185 -0.31 16.16 8.95
N ALA A 186 -1.47 15.61 8.59
CA ALA A 186 -1.67 14.70 7.47
C ALA A 186 -1.01 13.30 7.59
N ARG A 187 -0.87 12.76 8.81
CA ARG A 187 -0.29 11.41 9.03
C ARG A 187 -1.10 10.26 8.44
N GLN A 188 -2.34 10.50 8.03
CA GLN A 188 -3.16 9.51 7.35
C GLN A 188 -2.66 9.17 5.94
N TYR A 189 -1.74 9.97 5.39
CA TYR A 189 -1.16 9.76 4.07
C TYR A 189 0.32 9.40 4.14
N CYS A 190 0.76 8.64 3.14
CA CYS A 190 2.14 8.26 2.97
C CYS A 190 3.01 9.50 2.70
N PRO A 191 4.07 9.75 3.48
CA PRO A 191 4.95 10.90 3.27
C PRO A 191 5.80 10.80 1.99
N VAL A 192 5.81 9.64 1.32
CA VAL A 192 6.54 9.44 0.06
C VAL A 192 5.66 9.75 -1.14
N CYS A 193 4.45 9.19 -1.21
CA CYS A 193 3.60 9.30 -2.39
C CYS A 193 2.26 10.00 -2.16
N GLY A 194 1.90 10.36 -0.94
CA GLY A 194 0.61 10.97 -0.61
C GLY A 194 -0.57 9.99 -0.62
N SER A 195 -0.37 8.72 -0.96
CA SER A 195 -1.45 7.71 -0.92
C SER A 195 -1.81 7.29 0.50
N MET A 196 -3.00 6.69 0.67
CA MET A 196 -3.49 6.14 1.92
C MET A 196 -2.81 4.80 2.28
N PRO A 197 -2.84 4.36 3.55
CA PRO A 197 -2.37 3.02 3.91
C PRO A 197 -3.33 1.95 3.42
N VAL A 198 -2.86 0.70 3.30
CA VAL A 198 -3.71 -0.50 3.23
C VAL A 198 -4.11 -0.95 4.64
N SER A 199 -3.13 -0.98 5.55
CA SER A 199 -3.29 -1.44 6.92
C SER A 199 -2.20 -0.87 7.85
N SER A 200 -2.37 -1.07 9.15
CA SER A 200 -1.34 -0.83 10.17
C SER A 200 -0.62 -2.14 10.51
N MET A 201 0.68 -2.08 10.73
CA MET A 201 1.49 -3.20 11.20
C MET A 201 2.18 -2.86 12.51
N VAL A 202 1.99 -3.72 13.50
CA VAL A 202 2.81 -3.76 14.71
C VAL A 202 3.94 -4.74 14.48
N GLN A 203 5.16 -4.22 14.45
CA GLN A 203 6.33 -4.99 14.05
C GLN A 203 7.01 -5.70 15.23
N ILE A 204 7.77 -6.75 14.90
CA ILE A 204 8.72 -7.42 15.78
C ILE A 204 10.18 -7.09 15.36
N GLY A 205 11.17 -7.49 16.17
CA GLY A 205 12.59 -7.32 15.84
C GLY A 205 13.13 -5.95 16.23
N THR A 206 13.83 -5.27 15.32
CA THR A 206 14.50 -3.97 15.59
C THR A 206 13.52 -2.84 15.89
N THR A 207 12.25 -2.98 15.50
CA THR A 207 11.15 -2.03 15.70
C THR A 207 10.06 -2.64 16.60
N GLN A 208 10.44 -3.52 17.53
CA GLN A 208 9.50 -4.28 18.35
C GLN A 208 8.45 -3.40 19.05
N GLY A 209 7.18 -3.72 18.80
CA GLY A 209 6.04 -3.04 19.42
C GLY A 209 5.73 -1.67 18.82
N LEU A 210 6.50 -1.19 17.84
CA LEU A 210 6.19 0.04 17.11
C LEU A 210 5.11 -0.25 16.06
N ARG A 211 4.24 0.75 15.87
CA ARG A 211 3.19 0.72 14.84
C ARG A 211 3.65 1.53 13.64
N TYR A 212 3.58 0.90 12.48
CA TYR A 212 3.77 1.55 11.19
C TYR A 212 2.50 1.41 10.36
N LEU A 213 2.13 2.45 9.62
CA LEU A 213 1.14 2.34 8.55
C LEU A 213 1.86 1.87 7.29
N HIS A 214 1.26 0.94 6.56
CA HIS A 214 1.84 0.37 5.34
C HIS A 214 1.12 0.96 4.11
N CYS A 215 1.86 1.62 3.21
CA CYS A 215 1.29 2.27 2.04
C CYS A 215 0.66 1.26 1.06
N ASN A 216 -0.53 1.56 0.54
CA ASN A 216 -1.18 0.72 -0.47
C ASN A 216 -0.57 0.84 -1.89
N LEU A 217 0.40 1.74 -2.09
CA LEU A 217 0.95 2.05 -3.41
C LEU A 217 2.46 1.81 -3.48
N CYS A 218 3.24 2.48 -2.65
CA CYS A 218 4.70 2.44 -2.76
C CYS A 218 5.40 1.55 -1.73
N GLU A 219 4.66 0.74 -0.96
CA GLU A 219 5.19 -0.20 0.04
C GLU A 219 5.99 0.48 1.19
N THR A 220 5.99 1.82 1.24
CA THR A 220 6.64 2.57 2.31
C THR A 220 5.85 2.44 3.59
N GLU A 221 6.56 2.29 4.70
CA GLU A 221 5.97 2.24 6.03
C GLU A 221 6.32 3.49 6.83
N TRP A 222 5.37 4.06 7.57
CA TRP A 222 5.63 5.25 8.40
C TRP A 222 5.03 5.13 9.80
N HIS A 223 5.79 5.62 10.78
CA HIS A 223 5.48 5.42 12.19
C HIS A 223 4.31 6.29 12.65
N VAL A 224 3.35 5.66 13.31
CA VAL A 224 2.25 6.33 14.01
C VAL A 224 2.18 5.80 15.43
N VAL A 225 2.04 6.70 16.40
CA VAL A 225 1.94 6.33 17.81
C VAL A 225 0.67 5.51 18.02
N ARG A 226 0.79 4.37 18.72
CA ARG A 226 -0.30 3.40 18.93
C ARG A 226 -1.59 3.97 19.52
N VAL A 227 -1.49 4.96 20.40
CA VAL A 227 -2.65 5.57 21.07
C VAL A 227 -3.27 6.70 20.25
N LYS A 228 -3.12 6.70 18.92
CA LYS A 228 -3.71 7.69 18.03
C LYS A 228 -4.41 7.04 16.85
N CYS A 229 -5.58 7.57 16.51
CA CYS A 229 -6.26 7.29 15.27
C CYS A 229 -5.31 7.57 14.10
N SER A 230 -5.16 6.60 13.20
CA SER A 230 -4.38 6.77 11.97
C SER A 230 -4.97 7.78 10.99
N ASN A 231 -6.23 8.18 11.17
CA ASN A 231 -6.94 9.10 10.28
C ASN A 231 -6.99 10.54 10.84
N CYS A 232 -7.64 10.76 11.99
CA CYS A 232 -7.84 12.11 12.55
C CYS A 232 -6.85 12.50 13.67
N GLU A 233 -5.88 11.65 14.01
CA GLU A 233 -4.90 11.82 15.09
C GLU A 233 -5.44 11.98 16.52
N GLN A 234 -6.76 11.87 16.73
CA GLN A 234 -7.39 11.84 18.06
C GLN A 234 -7.09 10.53 18.79
N SER A 235 -7.15 10.56 20.12
CA SER A 235 -6.80 9.42 20.98
C SER A 235 -7.89 9.04 21.98
N ARG A 236 -9.04 9.72 21.95
CA ARG A 236 -10.04 9.63 23.04
C ARG A 236 -10.93 8.41 22.89
N ASP A 237 -11.33 8.09 21.67
CA ASP A 237 -12.39 7.12 21.41
C ASP A 237 -11.93 6.03 20.43
N LEU A 238 -10.89 5.29 20.84
CA LEU A 238 -10.31 4.20 20.05
C LEU A 238 -10.76 2.83 20.58
N HIS A 239 -11.26 1.98 19.69
CA HIS A 239 -11.69 0.62 20.00
C HIS A 239 -11.01 -0.41 19.09
N TYR A 240 -10.80 -1.62 19.60
CA TYR A 240 -10.20 -2.73 18.87
C TYR A 240 -11.18 -3.89 18.75
N TRP A 241 -11.41 -4.33 17.51
CA TRP A 241 -12.38 -5.36 17.18
C TRP A 241 -11.68 -6.56 16.55
N SER A 242 -12.13 -7.77 16.88
CA SER A 242 -11.64 -9.03 16.33
C SER A 242 -12.78 -10.02 16.19
N LEU A 243 -12.80 -10.81 15.12
CA LEU A 243 -13.83 -11.83 14.91
C LEU A 243 -13.67 -13.04 15.84
N GLU A 244 -12.43 -13.39 16.18
CA GLU A 244 -12.13 -14.58 16.97
C GLU A 244 -12.04 -14.27 18.47
N ASN A 245 -10.96 -13.60 18.88
CA ASN A 245 -10.67 -13.27 20.27
C ASN A 245 -9.58 -12.18 20.36
N GLU A 246 -9.32 -11.71 21.57
CA GLU A 246 -8.36 -10.64 21.86
C GLU A 246 -6.90 -10.94 21.44
N GLN A 247 -6.54 -12.21 21.20
CA GLN A 247 -5.21 -12.62 20.75
C GLN A 247 -5.09 -12.70 19.21
N ALA A 248 -6.15 -12.40 18.47
CA ALA A 248 -6.15 -12.41 17.01
C ALA A 248 -5.03 -11.53 16.43
N ALA A 249 -4.35 -12.04 15.40
CA ALA A 249 -3.29 -11.32 14.71
C ALA A 249 -3.80 -10.15 13.87
N VAL A 250 -5.04 -10.21 13.38
CA VAL A 250 -5.70 -9.15 12.63
C VAL A 250 -6.85 -8.58 13.46
N LYS A 251 -6.88 -7.26 13.62
CA LYS A 251 -7.95 -6.52 14.31
C LYS A 251 -8.35 -5.29 13.50
N ALA A 252 -9.50 -4.71 13.79
CA ALA A 252 -9.87 -3.38 13.32
C ALA A 252 -9.71 -2.37 14.46
N GLU A 253 -8.97 -1.30 14.22
CA GLU A 253 -8.93 -0.12 15.10
C GLU A 253 -9.98 0.87 14.61
N SER A 254 -11.05 1.07 15.36
CA SER A 254 -12.09 2.07 15.05
C SER A 254 -11.90 3.33 15.89
N CYS A 255 -12.37 4.46 15.36
CA CYS A 255 -12.30 5.77 16.00
C CYS A 255 -13.66 6.44 16.01
N GLY A 256 -14.27 6.61 17.19
CA GLY A 256 -15.57 7.26 17.32
C GLY A 256 -15.53 8.78 17.06
N ASP A 257 -14.36 9.43 17.18
CA ASP A 257 -14.20 10.86 16.85
C ASP A 257 -14.40 11.15 15.35
N CYS A 258 -14.02 10.23 14.46
CA CYS A 258 -14.11 10.43 13.01
C CYS A 258 -14.95 9.38 12.26
N GLY A 259 -15.48 8.39 12.97
CA GLY A 259 -16.33 7.35 12.39
C GLY A 259 -15.61 6.43 11.42
N THR A 260 -14.28 6.33 11.46
CA THR A 260 -13.51 5.45 10.56
C THR A 260 -12.82 4.31 11.29
N TYR A 261 -12.42 3.28 10.54
CA TYR A 261 -11.55 2.22 11.03
C TYR A 261 -10.40 1.91 10.06
N LEU A 262 -9.33 1.34 10.60
CA LEU A 262 -8.21 0.77 9.87
C LEU A 262 -7.83 -0.58 10.48
N LYS A 263 -7.57 -1.59 9.66
CA LYS A 263 -7.07 -2.87 10.17
C LYS A 263 -5.64 -2.73 10.69
N ILE A 264 -5.38 -3.39 11.81
CA ILE A 264 -4.09 -3.45 12.48
C ILE A 264 -3.66 -4.90 12.66
N LEU A 265 -2.45 -5.20 12.20
CA LEU A 265 -1.88 -6.54 12.14
C LEU A 265 -0.73 -6.64 13.15
N TYR A 266 -0.69 -7.72 13.93
CA TYR A 266 0.29 -7.94 14.99
C TYR A 266 1.24 -9.08 14.63
N GLN A 267 2.46 -8.74 14.21
CA GLN A 267 3.49 -9.73 13.88
C GLN A 267 3.91 -10.61 15.08
N GLU A 268 3.71 -10.13 16.30
CA GLU A 268 3.98 -10.92 17.51
C GLU A 268 3.04 -12.15 17.60
N LYS A 269 1.81 -12.03 17.08
CA LYS A 269 0.81 -13.10 17.14
C LYS A 269 0.94 -14.07 15.98
N ASP A 270 1.24 -13.55 14.79
CA ASP A 270 1.61 -14.35 13.63
C ASP A 270 2.73 -13.63 12.86
N PRO A 271 3.98 -14.12 12.91
CA PRO A 271 5.11 -13.52 12.22
C PRO A 271 4.99 -13.48 10.69
N LYS A 272 4.06 -14.26 10.10
CA LYS A 272 3.85 -14.33 8.66
C LYS A 272 2.85 -13.30 8.13
N VAL A 273 2.18 -12.53 9.00
CA VAL A 273 1.19 -11.54 8.53
C VAL A 273 1.79 -10.62 7.47
N GLU A 274 1.02 -10.38 6.42
CA GLU A 274 1.38 -9.52 5.31
C GLU A 274 0.29 -8.45 5.13
N ALA A 275 0.72 -7.19 4.98
CA ALA A 275 -0.13 -6.01 5.11
C ALA A 275 -1.34 -5.99 4.16
N VAL A 276 -1.18 -6.54 2.95
CA VAL A 276 -2.19 -6.57 1.89
C VAL A 276 -2.98 -7.88 1.93
N ALA A 277 -2.30 -9.01 2.12
CA ALA A 277 -2.88 -10.34 2.06
C ALA A 277 -3.82 -10.60 3.23
N ASP A 278 -3.39 -10.32 4.47
CA ASP A 278 -4.21 -10.54 5.66
C ASP A 278 -5.32 -9.50 5.78
N ASP A 279 -5.13 -8.30 5.23
CA ASP A 279 -6.22 -7.34 5.05
C ASP A 279 -7.28 -7.87 4.07
N LEU A 280 -6.88 -8.43 2.93
CA LEU A 280 -7.80 -9.00 1.94
C LEU A 280 -8.46 -10.29 2.42
N ALA A 281 -7.78 -11.13 3.21
CA ALA A 281 -8.37 -12.36 3.72
C ALA A 281 -9.39 -12.13 4.83
N SER A 282 -9.41 -10.93 5.43
CA SER A 282 -10.27 -10.59 6.56
C SER A 282 -11.45 -9.70 6.18
N LEU A 283 -12.00 -9.79 4.96
CA LEU A 283 -13.14 -8.97 4.52
C LEU A 283 -14.41 -9.13 5.36
N VAL A 284 -14.57 -10.27 6.03
CA VAL A 284 -15.67 -10.48 6.98
C VAL A 284 -15.60 -9.45 8.12
N LEU A 285 -14.40 -9.04 8.54
CA LEU A 285 -14.22 -8.00 9.55
C LEU A 285 -14.67 -6.64 9.03
N ASP A 286 -14.41 -6.31 7.76
CA ASP A 286 -14.89 -5.07 7.14
C ASP A 286 -16.42 -5.00 7.17
N ALA A 287 -17.10 -6.08 6.76
CA ALA A 287 -18.56 -6.15 6.79
C ALA A 287 -19.13 -5.97 8.21
N ARG A 288 -18.41 -6.42 9.25
CA ARG A 288 -18.79 -6.15 10.65
C ARG A 288 -18.59 -4.68 11.03
N MET A 289 -17.47 -4.07 10.64
CA MET A 289 -17.23 -2.67 10.94
C MET A 289 -18.24 -1.74 10.26
N GLU A 290 -18.66 -2.07 9.04
CA GLU A 290 -19.73 -1.36 8.33
C GLU A 290 -21.09 -1.49 9.04
N GLN A 291 -21.42 -2.68 9.57
CA GLN A 291 -22.63 -2.89 10.39
C GLN A 291 -22.63 -2.06 11.67
N GLU A 292 -21.46 -1.86 12.28
CA GLU A 292 -21.27 -1.00 13.44
C GLU A 292 -21.23 0.51 13.07
N GLY A 293 -21.36 0.85 11.78
CA GLY A 293 -21.44 2.23 11.29
C GLY A 293 -20.09 2.92 11.07
N PHE A 294 -18.98 2.17 11.00
CA PHE A 294 -17.66 2.73 10.71
C PHE A 294 -17.31 2.64 9.23
N ALA A 295 -16.77 3.74 8.68
CA ALA A 295 -16.25 3.78 7.32
C ALA A 295 -14.77 3.36 7.26
N ARG A 296 -14.37 2.70 6.16
CA ARG A 296 -12.98 2.30 5.97
C ARG A 296 -12.10 3.49 5.58
N SER A 297 -10.94 3.66 6.23
CA SER A 297 -9.96 4.72 5.90
C SER A 297 -8.74 4.20 5.11
N SER A 298 -8.92 3.11 4.35
CA SER A 298 -7.88 2.49 3.53
C SER A 298 -8.46 1.88 2.26
N ILE A 299 -7.59 1.58 1.30
CA ILE A 299 -7.92 0.82 0.08
C ILE A 299 -6.94 -0.33 -0.04
N ASN A 300 -7.46 -1.53 -0.33
CA ASN A 300 -6.64 -2.69 -0.62
C ASN A 300 -6.27 -2.70 -2.13
N PRO A 301 -4.99 -2.91 -2.49
CA PRO A 301 -4.51 -2.98 -3.88
C PRO A 301 -5.23 -3.96 -4.80
N PHE A 302 -5.96 -4.93 -4.25
CA PHE A 302 -6.73 -5.90 -5.01
C PHE A 302 -8.23 -5.63 -5.00
N LEU A 303 -8.75 -4.82 -4.08
CA LEU A 303 -10.18 -4.59 -3.89
C LEU A 303 -10.53 -3.10 -3.99
N PHE A 304 -11.21 -2.74 -5.07
CA PHE A 304 -11.69 -1.37 -5.33
C PHE A 304 -13.21 -1.30 -5.21
N PRO A 305 -13.77 -0.16 -4.77
CA PRO A 305 -15.21 0.06 -4.81
C PRO A 305 -15.74 -0.16 -6.23
N GLY A 306 -16.80 -0.96 -6.36
CA GLY A 306 -17.54 -1.07 -7.62
C GLY A 306 -18.50 0.10 -7.80
N GLU A 307 -19.05 0.25 -9.01
CA GLU A 307 -20.29 1.00 -9.17
C GLU A 307 -21.34 0.36 -8.26
N GLY A 308 -21.78 1.09 -7.23
CA GLY A 308 -22.91 0.66 -6.43
C GLY A 308 -24.15 0.61 -7.31
N GLU A 309 -24.85 -0.53 -7.30
CA GLU A 309 -26.28 -0.53 -7.64
C GLU A 309 -27.07 0.28 -6.61
#